data_AF-K1MRY9-F1
#
_entry.id   AF-K1MRY9-F1
#
_cell.length_a   1.000
_cell.length_b   1.000
_cell.length_c   1.000
_cell.angle_alpha   90.00
_cell.angle_beta   90.00
_cell.angle_gamma   90.00
#
_symmetry.space_group_name_H-M   'P 1'
#
loop_
_entity.id
_entity.type
_entity.pdbx_description
1 polymer ?
#
loop_
_entity_poly.entity_id
_entity_poly.type
_entity_poly.pdbx_seq_one_letter_code
_entity_poly.pdbx_strand_id
1 'polypeptide(L)'
;MKRILFFALLIGALAQAQLTSINENFESFALASLPQNGWLCDKPDPHGGIYRNTRTGNKYLVAYSYDSAEPVYLIMPELVSVHGTLVFYAGSGTSLGGSLEMGLVDDPSNIAGFEKISDHALDRSYMSRIQVNIPQSTKKFIVFKFIPGGLHQVMGVDNVTFTPTQLSVNESEKSVALSEVIFDSNTRKLISLNHQLKSIQIINAAGQKVAEIKSPKKEEDVHLGTGVYIVMYENAQGEKRTTKIRVN
;
A
#
# COMPACT_ATOMS: atom_id res chain seq x y z
N MET A 1 40.65 9.51 33.56
CA MET A 1 39.23 9.12 33.41
C MET A 1 38.78 9.54 32.02
N LYS A 2 38.47 8.57 31.15
CA LYS A 2 38.11 8.79 29.74
C LYS A 2 36.66 9.25 29.64
N ARG A 3 36.44 10.41 29.01
CA ARG A 3 35.11 10.94 28.67
C ARG A 3 34.56 10.12 27.50
N ILE A 4 33.50 9.36 27.74
CA ILE A 4 32.76 8.67 26.69
C ILE A 4 31.78 9.70 26.11
N LEU A 5 32.03 10.16 24.88
CA LEU A 5 31.05 10.92 24.11
C LEU A 5 30.00 9.93 23.57
N PHE A 6 28.75 10.13 23.97
CA PHE A 6 27.59 9.54 23.30
C PHE A 6 27.48 10.16 21.90
N PHE A 7 27.75 9.37 20.85
CA PHE A 7 27.36 9.70 19.50
C PHE A 7 25.89 9.31 19.34
N ALA A 8 24.97 10.25 19.62
CA ALA A 8 23.59 10.10 19.22
C ALA A 8 23.53 10.27 17.70
N LEU A 9 23.41 9.15 16.98
CA LEU A 9 23.16 9.16 15.55
C LEU A 9 21.76 9.74 15.32
N LEU A 10 21.69 11.05 15.08
CA LEU A 10 20.49 11.71 14.56
C LEU A 10 20.28 11.19 13.13
N ILE A 11 19.49 10.13 13.00
CA ILE A 11 18.86 9.79 11.73
C ILE A 11 17.80 10.86 11.50
N GLY A 12 18.20 11.95 10.85
CA GLY A 12 17.25 12.89 10.28
C GLY A 12 16.46 12.14 9.22
N ALA A 13 15.22 11.77 9.53
CA ALA A 13 14.27 11.29 8.55
C ALA A 13 14.09 12.42 7.52
N LEU A 14 14.78 12.32 6.38
CA LEU A 14 14.36 13.04 5.19
C LEU A 14 12.95 12.51 4.90
N ALA A 15 11.93 13.30 5.23
CA ALA A 15 10.55 12.95 4.92
C ALA A 15 10.44 12.82 3.40
N GLN A 16 10.49 11.59 2.90
CA GLN A 16 10.25 11.31 1.49
C GLN A 16 8.74 11.39 1.25
N ALA A 17 8.35 11.90 0.09
CA ALA A 17 6.94 12.02 -0.24
C ALA A 17 6.28 10.64 -0.25
N GLN A 18 5.11 10.53 0.39
CA GLN A 18 4.30 9.32 0.33
C GLN A 18 3.94 9.00 -1.13
N LEU A 19 4.01 7.73 -1.49
CA LEU A 19 3.74 7.26 -2.85
C LEU A 19 2.32 6.69 -2.96
N THR A 20 1.66 6.92 -4.08
CA THR A 20 0.34 6.33 -4.36
C THR A 20 0.44 4.93 -4.96
N SER A 21 1.54 4.67 -5.67
CA SER A 21 1.83 3.41 -6.35
C SER A 21 3.35 3.18 -6.40
N ILE A 22 3.76 1.95 -6.66
CA ILE A 22 5.17 1.58 -6.84
C ILE A 22 5.32 0.89 -8.20
N ASN A 23 6.40 1.20 -8.91
CA ASN A 23 6.88 0.46 -10.07
C ASN A 23 8.41 0.53 -10.07
N GLU A 24 9.03 -0.43 -9.40
CA GLU A 24 10.44 -0.44 -9.06
C GLU A 24 11.13 -1.68 -9.60
N ASN A 25 12.17 -1.49 -10.41
CA ASN A 25 13.04 -2.54 -10.95
C ASN A 25 14.49 -2.43 -10.48
N PHE A 26 14.77 -1.52 -9.54
CA PHE A 26 16.05 -1.28 -8.88
C PHE A 26 17.22 -0.87 -9.79
N GLU A 27 17.01 -0.71 -11.10
CA GLU A 27 18.08 -0.39 -12.05
C GLU A 27 18.69 1.00 -11.80
N SER A 28 17.90 1.92 -11.26
CA SER A 28 18.35 3.28 -10.91
C SER A 28 19.17 3.35 -9.62
N PHE A 29 19.21 2.27 -8.82
CA PHE A 29 19.84 2.31 -7.50
C PHE A 29 21.36 2.19 -7.57
N ALA A 30 22.04 2.72 -6.55
CA ALA A 30 23.45 2.47 -6.34
C ALA A 30 23.66 1.06 -5.77
N LEU A 31 24.80 0.43 -6.09
CA LEU A 31 25.21 -0.85 -5.50
C LEU A 31 25.71 -0.61 -4.06
N ALA A 32 24.77 -0.32 -3.18
CA ALA A 32 25.00 0.04 -1.79
C ALA A 32 23.87 -0.52 -0.91
N SER A 33 24.07 -0.44 0.39
CA SER A 33 23.10 -0.83 1.42
C SER A 33 21.92 0.14 1.45
N LEU A 34 20.81 -0.29 2.04
CA LEU A 34 19.69 0.60 2.35
C LEU A 34 20.05 1.51 3.55
N PRO A 35 19.49 2.73 3.66
CA PRO A 35 18.33 3.26 2.92
C PRO A 35 18.63 3.89 1.56
N GLN A 36 17.75 3.69 0.57
CA GLN A 36 17.79 4.34 -0.74
C GLN A 36 16.37 4.54 -1.30
N ASN A 37 16.05 5.73 -1.81
CA ASN A 37 14.77 6.02 -2.48
C ASN A 37 13.51 5.59 -1.69
N GLY A 38 13.53 5.66 -0.36
CA GLY A 38 12.41 5.28 0.51
C GLY A 38 12.40 3.82 0.91
N TRP A 39 13.24 2.98 0.31
CA TRP A 39 13.45 1.61 0.72
C TRP A 39 14.37 1.55 1.92
N LEU A 40 13.97 0.79 2.94
CA LEU A 40 14.67 0.69 4.22
C LEU A 40 14.97 -0.78 4.56
N CYS A 41 15.96 -0.98 5.44
CA CYS A 41 16.24 -2.25 6.09
C CYS A 41 16.18 -2.02 7.60
N ASP A 42 15.59 -2.95 8.36
CA ASP A 42 15.56 -2.88 9.83
C ASP A 42 16.94 -3.11 10.47
N LYS A 43 17.82 -3.80 9.74
CA LYS A 43 19.18 -4.12 10.16
C LYS A 43 20.22 -3.22 9.47
N PRO A 44 21.38 -2.98 10.11
CA PRO A 44 22.49 -2.27 9.47
C PRO A 44 23.09 -3.09 8.31
N ASP A 45 24.00 -2.48 7.57
CA ASP A 45 24.88 -3.18 6.63
C ASP A 45 25.55 -4.40 7.32
N PRO A 46 25.64 -5.58 6.67
CA PRO A 46 25.37 -5.87 5.25
C PRO A 46 24.02 -6.55 4.97
N HIS A 47 23.02 -6.38 5.85
CA HIS A 47 21.81 -7.20 5.81
C HIS A 47 20.82 -6.85 4.69
N GLY A 48 20.76 -5.60 4.25
CA GLY A 48 19.81 -5.15 3.23
C GLY A 48 20.45 -4.17 2.25
N GLY A 49 20.30 -4.43 0.95
CA GLY A 49 20.93 -3.60 -0.08
C GLY A 49 20.59 -4.00 -1.49
N ILE A 50 21.29 -3.38 -2.44
CA ILE A 50 21.11 -3.63 -3.87
C ILE A 50 22.27 -4.47 -4.38
N TYR A 51 21.95 -5.60 -5.00
CA TYR A 51 22.92 -6.48 -5.64
C TYR A 51 22.76 -6.47 -7.15
N ARG A 52 23.87 -6.63 -7.87
CA ARG A 52 23.88 -6.78 -9.33
C ARG A 52 24.16 -8.22 -9.71
N ASN A 53 23.27 -8.85 -10.47
CA ASN A 53 23.57 -10.10 -11.13
C ASN A 53 24.74 -9.92 -12.10
N THR A 54 25.86 -10.59 -11.87
CA THR A 54 27.09 -10.43 -12.67
C THR A 54 26.95 -10.97 -14.10
N ARG A 55 25.98 -11.86 -14.36
CA ARG A 55 25.74 -12.45 -15.68
C ARG A 55 24.80 -11.60 -16.53
N THR A 56 23.73 -11.08 -15.94
CA THR A 56 22.69 -10.34 -16.69
C THR A 56 22.82 -8.82 -16.54
N GLY A 57 23.58 -8.34 -15.56
CA GLY A 57 23.68 -6.92 -15.22
C GLY A 57 22.50 -6.37 -14.42
N ASN A 58 21.43 -7.16 -14.27
CA ASN A 58 20.19 -6.82 -13.57
C ASN A 58 20.45 -6.53 -12.09
N LYS A 59 19.87 -5.44 -11.57
CA LYS A 59 19.90 -5.08 -10.16
C LYS A 59 18.62 -5.53 -9.47
N TYR A 60 18.74 -5.92 -8.21
CA TYR A 60 17.61 -6.34 -7.40
C TYR A 60 17.88 -6.08 -5.93
N LEU A 61 16.80 -6.01 -5.17
CA LEU A 61 16.82 -5.83 -3.73
C LEU A 61 17.18 -7.15 -3.06
N VAL A 62 18.07 -7.13 -2.07
CA VAL A 62 18.57 -8.32 -1.37
C VAL A 62 18.45 -8.19 0.13
N ALA A 63 18.02 -9.29 0.76
CA ALA A 63 18.24 -9.58 2.16
C ALA A 63 19.37 -10.62 2.32
N TYR A 64 20.31 -10.34 3.21
CA TYR A 64 21.43 -11.20 3.54
C TYR A 64 21.46 -11.48 5.04
N SER A 65 21.44 -12.76 5.40
CA SER A 65 21.46 -13.20 6.81
C SER A 65 22.82 -13.04 7.48
N TYR A 66 23.91 -12.94 6.71
CA TYR A 66 25.28 -12.82 7.25
C TYR A 66 25.56 -13.88 8.33
N ASP A 67 25.84 -13.48 9.56
CA ASP A 67 26.15 -14.33 10.71
C ASP A 67 24.94 -14.62 11.62
N SER A 68 23.73 -14.26 11.20
CA SER A 68 22.50 -14.41 11.99
C SER A 68 21.35 -15.03 11.19
N ALA A 69 20.70 -16.06 11.74
CA ALA A 69 19.48 -16.64 11.16
C ALA A 69 18.21 -15.83 11.51
N GLU A 70 18.35 -14.69 12.18
CA GLU A 70 17.22 -13.83 12.52
C GLU A 70 16.61 -13.20 11.25
N PRO A 71 15.28 -12.96 11.22
CA PRO A 71 14.64 -12.37 10.05
C PRO A 71 15.21 -11.02 9.64
N VAL A 72 15.16 -10.71 8.35
CA VAL A 72 15.55 -9.41 7.78
C VAL A 72 14.31 -8.77 7.16
N TYR A 73 14.03 -7.52 7.49
CA TYR A 73 12.86 -6.81 7.03
C TYR A 73 13.28 -5.73 6.03
N LEU A 74 12.89 -5.91 4.77
CA LEU A 74 13.03 -4.89 3.74
C LEU A 74 11.70 -4.17 3.58
N ILE A 75 11.73 -2.86 3.79
CA ILE A 75 10.53 -2.04 3.96
C ILE A 75 10.39 -1.15 2.72
N MET A 76 9.21 -1.20 2.10
CA MET A 76 8.87 -0.36 0.94
C MET A 76 8.78 1.13 1.34
N PRO A 77 8.86 2.08 0.41
CA PRO A 77 8.54 3.49 0.68
C PRO A 77 7.15 3.67 1.30
N GLU A 78 6.96 4.77 2.04
CA GLU A 78 5.68 5.12 2.66
C GLU A 78 4.59 5.30 1.59
N LEU A 79 3.43 4.69 1.82
CA LEU A 79 2.29 4.76 0.91
C LEU A 79 1.21 5.72 1.44
N VAL A 80 0.57 6.44 0.52
CA VAL A 80 -0.61 7.29 0.83
C VAL A 80 -1.78 6.42 1.31
N SER A 81 -1.92 5.22 0.74
CA SER A 81 -2.98 4.26 1.09
C SER A 81 -2.46 2.84 0.91
N VAL A 82 -2.65 2.00 1.93
CA VAL A 82 -2.29 0.59 1.92
C VAL A 82 -3.54 -0.25 1.67
N HIS A 83 -3.91 -0.32 0.39
CA HIS A 83 -4.98 -1.16 -0.14
C HIS A 83 -4.73 -1.36 -1.63
N GLY A 84 -4.52 -2.58 -2.11
CA GLY A 84 -4.11 -2.77 -3.50
C GLY A 84 -3.64 -4.17 -3.86
N THR A 85 -3.05 -4.26 -5.04
CA THR A 85 -2.39 -5.48 -5.53
C THR A 85 -0.89 -5.23 -5.59
N LEU A 86 -0.13 -6.07 -4.91
CA LEU A 86 1.33 -6.12 -4.99
C LEU A 86 1.75 -7.28 -5.90
N VAL A 87 2.62 -7.01 -6.88
CA VAL A 87 3.22 -8.02 -7.75
C VAL A 87 4.73 -7.82 -7.76
N PHE A 88 5.49 -8.90 -7.59
CA PHE A 88 6.94 -8.87 -7.60
C PHE A 88 7.50 -10.25 -7.94
N TYR A 89 8.81 -10.34 -8.10
CA TYR A 89 9.54 -11.59 -8.22
C TYR A 89 10.37 -11.81 -6.96
N ALA A 90 10.44 -13.03 -6.43
CA ALA A 90 11.30 -13.36 -5.30
C ALA A 90 11.92 -14.75 -5.42
N GLY A 91 13.10 -14.94 -4.82
CA GLY A 91 13.79 -16.23 -4.80
C GLY A 91 15.01 -16.23 -3.89
N SER A 92 15.62 -17.41 -3.73
CA SER A 92 16.87 -17.59 -2.99
C SER A 92 18.07 -17.80 -3.92
N GLY A 93 19.15 -17.09 -3.65
CA GLY A 93 20.46 -17.31 -4.29
C GLY A 93 21.24 -18.48 -3.68
N THR A 94 20.80 -19.02 -2.55
CA THR A 94 21.51 -20.02 -1.75
C THR A 94 20.70 -21.30 -1.52
N SER A 95 21.39 -22.41 -1.26
CA SER A 95 20.82 -23.76 -1.31
C SER A 95 19.86 -24.13 -0.19
N LEU A 96 19.95 -23.50 0.99
CA LEU A 96 19.01 -23.79 2.08
C LEU A 96 17.68 -23.04 1.91
N GLY A 97 17.65 -22.03 1.03
CA GLY A 97 16.46 -21.23 0.83
C GLY A 97 16.04 -20.47 2.09
N GLY A 98 14.74 -20.27 2.21
CA GLY A 98 14.09 -19.65 3.36
C GLY A 98 12.60 -19.47 3.11
N SER A 99 11.99 -18.55 3.82
CA SER A 99 10.62 -18.11 3.54
C SER A 99 10.53 -16.60 3.52
N LEU A 100 9.59 -16.09 2.71
CA LEU A 100 9.21 -14.70 2.66
C LEU A 100 7.82 -14.55 3.28
N GLU A 101 7.69 -13.73 4.30
CA GLU A 101 6.40 -13.25 4.81
C GLU A 101 6.17 -11.82 4.30
N MET A 102 4.99 -11.58 3.73
CA MET A 102 4.53 -10.23 3.42
C MET A 102 3.71 -9.71 4.60
N GLY A 103 3.91 -8.46 4.97
CA GLY A 103 3.13 -7.86 6.04
C GLY A 103 3.16 -6.34 6.04
N LEU A 104 2.55 -5.75 7.06
CA LEU A 104 2.39 -4.30 7.19
C LEU A 104 3.02 -3.80 8.49
N VAL A 105 3.55 -2.58 8.46
CA VAL A 105 3.97 -1.83 9.66
C VAL A 105 3.51 -0.38 9.57
N ASP A 106 3.35 0.26 10.73
CA ASP A 106 3.01 1.68 10.81
C ASP A 106 4.26 2.57 10.85
N ASP A 107 5.31 2.06 11.50
CA ASP A 107 6.57 2.76 11.73
C ASP A 107 7.72 1.80 11.37
N PRO A 108 8.60 2.17 10.43
CA PRO A 108 9.72 1.31 10.02
C PRO A 108 10.75 1.11 11.13
N SER A 109 10.77 1.97 12.16
CA SER A 109 11.64 1.82 13.33
C SER A 109 11.08 0.85 14.38
N ASN A 110 9.83 0.42 14.23
CA ASN A 110 9.15 -0.48 15.16
C ASN A 110 8.56 -1.71 14.45
N ILE A 111 9.44 -2.66 14.09
CA ILE A 111 9.05 -3.92 13.45
C ILE A 111 8.23 -4.86 14.35
N ALA A 112 8.14 -4.61 15.66
CA ALA A 112 7.29 -5.40 16.55
C ALA A 112 5.79 -5.24 16.20
N GLY A 113 5.43 -4.17 15.50
CA GLY A 113 4.09 -3.95 14.95
C GLY A 113 3.80 -4.66 13.63
N PHE A 114 4.67 -5.59 13.19
CA PHE A 114 4.50 -6.34 11.95
C PHE A 114 3.23 -7.21 11.97
N GLU A 115 2.36 -6.98 11.00
CA GLU A 115 1.12 -7.73 10.79
C GLU A 115 1.24 -8.55 9.49
N LYS A 116 1.29 -9.88 9.61
CA LYS A 116 1.44 -10.78 8.45
C LYS A 116 0.18 -10.79 7.58
N ILE A 117 0.36 -10.69 6.26
CA ILE A 117 -0.66 -10.86 5.23
C ILE A 117 -0.53 -12.22 4.53
N SER A 118 0.69 -12.59 4.12
CA SER A 118 0.93 -13.85 3.38
C SER A 118 2.32 -14.40 3.68
N ASP A 119 2.55 -15.66 3.28
CA ASP A 119 3.87 -16.28 3.31
C ASP A 119 4.12 -17.16 2.08
N HIS A 120 5.39 -17.29 1.73
CA HIS A 120 5.87 -18.01 0.55
C HIS A 120 7.19 -18.71 0.87
N ALA A 121 7.31 -19.99 0.52
CA ALA A 121 8.60 -20.66 0.56
C ALA A 121 9.49 -20.14 -0.58
N LEU A 122 10.76 -19.86 -0.28
CA LEU A 122 11.77 -19.50 -1.24
C LEU A 122 12.79 -20.64 -1.32
N ASP A 123 12.67 -21.47 -2.35
CA ASP A 123 13.65 -22.50 -2.64
C ASP A 123 14.79 -21.96 -3.51
N ARG A 124 15.81 -22.78 -3.74
CA ARG A 124 16.87 -22.48 -4.69
C ARG A 124 16.33 -22.67 -6.10
N SER A 125 15.75 -21.62 -6.65
CA SER A 125 15.24 -21.59 -8.02
C SER A 125 15.37 -20.17 -8.62
N TYR A 126 14.95 -20.01 -9.86
CA TYR A 126 14.77 -18.67 -10.43
C TYR A 126 13.71 -17.90 -9.64
N MET A 127 13.85 -16.56 -9.59
CA MET A 127 12.88 -15.75 -8.90
C MET A 127 11.48 -15.99 -9.50
N SER A 128 10.54 -16.37 -8.65
CA SER A 128 9.17 -16.69 -9.04
C SER A 128 8.28 -15.47 -8.88
N ARG A 129 7.33 -15.29 -9.80
CA ARG A 129 6.34 -14.21 -9.72
C ARG A 129 5.37 -14.47 -8.58
N ILE A 130 5.28 -13.54 -7.65
CA ILE A 130 4.35 -13.56 -6.52
C ILE A 130 3.37 -12.40 -6.69
N GLN A 131 2.11 -12.66 -6.35
CA GLN A 131 1.04 -11.66 -6.34
C GLN A 131 0.28 -11.76 -5.02
N VAL A 132 0.15 -10.64 -4.33
CA VAL A 132 -0.51 -10.54 -3.02
C VAL A 132 -1.56 -9.44 -3.05
N ASN A 133 -2.77 -9.76 -2.60
CA ASN A 133 -3.80 -8.76 -2.36
C ASN A 133 -3.54 -8.14 -0.99
N ILE A 134 -3.30 -6.84 -0.96
CA ILE A 134 -3.04 -6.08 0.26
C ILE A 134 -4.39 -5.56 0.78
N PRO A 135 -4.84 -6.04 1.96
CA PRO A 135 -6.11 -5.59 2.53
C PRO A 135 -6.04 -4.11 2.90
N GLN A 136 -7.19 -3.45 2.93
CA GLN A 136 -7.27 -2.07 3.40
C GLN A 136 -6.75 -1.96 4.84
N SER A 137 -5.78 -1.08 5.05
CA SER A 137 -5.15 -0.89 6.35
C SER A 137 -4.84 0.58 6.61
N THR A 138 -4.75 0.93 7.90
CA THR A 138 -4.25 2.24 8.34
C THR A 138 -2.72 2.26 8.49
N LYS A 139 -2.06 1.10 8.35
CA LYS A 139 -0.60 0.99 8.30
C LYS A 139 -0.09 1.73 7.05
N LYS A 140 1.19 2.10 7.08
CA LYS A 140 1.78 3.00 6.08
C LYS A 140 2.79 2.32 5.17
N PHE A 141 3.28 1.15 5.58
CA PHE A 141 4.36 0.45 4.90
C PHE A 141 3.99 -1.01 4.64
N ILE A 142 4.37 -1.49 3.47
CA ILE A 142 4.40 -2.92 3.13
C ILE A 142 5.83 -3.42 3.33
N VAL A 143 5.97 -4.62 3.88
CA VAL A 143 7.26 -5.18 4.31
C VAL A 143 7.46 -6.57 3.73
N PHE A 144 8.67 -6.80 3.20
CA PHE A 144 9.21 -8.11 2.87
C PHE A 144 10.03 -8.62 4.08
N LYS A 145 9.48 -9.57 4.84
CA LYS A 145 10.18 -10.22 5.96
C LYS A 145 10.77 -11.53 5.48
N PHE A 146 12.09 -11.56 5.32
CA PHE A 146 12.83 -12.75 4.96
C PHE A 146 13.24 -13.54 6.19
N ILE A 147 12.88 -14.82 6.23
CA ILE A 147 13.27 -15.76 7.28
C ILE A 147 14.27 -16.73 6.62
N PRO A 148 15.58 -16.57 6.88
CA PRO A 148 16.59 -17.36 6.21
C PRO A 148 16.59 -18.81 6.73
N GLY A 149 16.87 -19.78 5.84
CA GLY A 149 17.04 -21.19 6.22
C GLY A 149 18.33 -21.49 7.00
N GLY A 150 19.17 -20.49 7.29
CA GLY A 150 20.44 -20.64 7.99
C GLY A 150 21.28 -19.36 7.91
N LEU A 151 22.57 -19.48 8.21
CA LEU A 151 23.55 -18.39 8.07
C LEU A 151 23.97 -18.22 6.60
N HIS A 152 24.46 -17.04 6.24
CA HIS A 152 24.97 -16.69 4.91
C HIS A 152 24.00 -16.98 3.74
N GLN A 153 22.70 -16.98 4.01
CA GLN A 153 21.64 -17.06 3.00
C GLN A 153 21.35 -15.69 2.39
N VAL A 154 21.12 -15.69 1.07
CA VAL A 154 20.81 -14.51 0.25
C VAL A 154 19.47 -14.73 -0.42
N MET A 155 18.53 -13.82 -0.19
CA MET A 155 17.22 -13.83 -0.82
C MET A 155 16.98 -12.49 -1.52
N GLY A 156 16.33 -12.53 -2.68
CA GLY A 156 16.15 -11.37 -3.53
C GLY A 156 14.69 -11.08 -3.84
N VAL A 157 14.38 -9.81 -4.08
CA VAL A 157 13.11 -9.29 -4.62
C VAL A 157 13.40 -8.35 -5.79
N ASP A 158 12.60 -8.45 -6.85
CA ASP A 158 12.76 -7.66 -8.06
C ASP A 158 11.41 -7.33 -8.73
N ASN A 159 11.39 -6.31 -9.59
CA ASN A 159 10.25 -5.84 -10.38
C ASN A 159 8.99 -5.67 -9.53
N VAL A 160 9.11 -4.89 -8.46
CA VAL A 160 8.05 -4.64 -7.49
C VAL A 160 7.08 -3.62 -8.06
N THR A 161 5.81 -4.01 -8.17
CA THR A 161 4.72 -3.13 -8.56
C THR A 161 3.63 -3.17 -7.49
N PHE A 162 3.23 -2.00 -7.03
CA PHE A 162 2.07 -1.83 -6.17
C PHE A 162 1.05 -0.95 -6.88
N THR A 163 -0.10 -1.54 -7.19
CA THR A 163 -1.22 -0.84 -7.79
C THR A 163 -2.28 -0.66 -6.71
N PRO A 164 -2.56 0.56 -6.25
CA PRO A 164 -3.59 0.79 -5.25
C PRO A 164 -4.94 0.36 -5.81
N THR A 165 -5.76 -0.29 -4.99
CA THR A 165 -7.17 -0.50 -5.30
C THR A 165 -7.82 0.86 -5.21
N GLN A 166 -7.99 1.51 -6.36
CA GLN A 166 -8.76 2.72 -6.40
C GLN A 166 -10.21 2.35 -6.17
N LEU A 167 -10.85 3.00 -5.19
CA LEU A 167 -12.28 3.24 -5.26
C LEU A 167 -12.53 4.29 -6.36
N SER A 168 -12.17 3.96 -7.60
CA SER A 168 -12.60 4.73 -8.75
C SER A 168 -14.06 4.37 -8.99
N VAL A 169 -14.95 5.30 -8.67
CA VAL A 169 -16.17 5.43 -9.48
C VAL A 169 -15.68 5.78 -10.87
N ASN A 170 -16.20 5.13 -11.90
CA ASN A 170 -15.98 5.54 -13.29
C ASN A 170 -15.97 7.07 -13.33
N GLU A 171 -14.82 7.66 -13.66
CA GLU A 171 -14.86 8.97 -14.29
C GLU A 171 -15.60 8.67 -15.59
N SER A 172 -16.90 8.96 -15.64
CA SER A 172 -17.61 8.94 -16.90
C SER A 172 -16.97 10.06 -17.71
N GLU A 173 -15.96 9.72 -18.51
CA GLU A 173 -15.68 10.46 -19.73
C GLU A 173 -17.03 10.63 -20.42
N LYS A 174 -17.55 11.87 -20.42
CA LYS A 174 -18.68 12.34 -21.21
C LYS A 174 -19.61 11.23 -21.72
N SER A 175 -20.42 10.67 -20.83
CA SER A 175 -21.78 10.29 -21.24
C SER A 175 -22.73 11.09 -20.38
N VAL A 176 -23.51 11.91 -21.06
CA VAL A 176 -24.56 12.75 -20.49
C VAL A 176 -25.69 11.82 -20.01
N ALA A 177 -25.44 11.09 -18.93
CA ALA A 177 -26.48 10.65 -18.02
C ALA A 177 -26.32 11.54 -16.80
N LEU A 178 -27.02 12.68 -16.81
CA LEU A 178 -27.09 13.62 -15.70
C LEU A 178 -27.24 12.81 -14.41
N SER A 179 -26.26 12.90 -13.51
CA SER A 179 -26.33 12.28 -12.19
C SER A 179 -27.66 12.68 -11.55
N GLU A 180 -28.51 11.71 -11.23
CA GLU A 180 -29.85 11.98 -10.68
C GLU A 180 -29.78 12.52 -9.24
N VAL A 181 -28.59 12.55 -8.64
CA VAL A 181 -28.32 13.08 -7.32
C VAL A 181 -27.11 14.01 -7.38
N ILE A 182 -27.25 15.22 -6.84
CA ILE A 182 -26.20 16.24 -6.69
C ILE A 182 -26.05 16.60 -5.21
N PHE A 183 -24.85 16.98 -4.77
CA PHE A 183 -24.63 17.58 -3.44
C PHE A 183 -24.42 19.09 -3.56
N ASP A 184 -25.20 19.86 -2.82
CA ASP A 184 -25.03 21.30 -2.67
C ASP A 184 -24.20 21.58 -1.41
N SER A 185 -22.99 22.10 -1.59
CA SER A 185 -22.08 22.40 -0.49
C SER A 185 -22.52 23.59 0.38
N ASN A 186 -23.34 24.50 -0.16
CA ASN A 186 -23.78 25.68 0.58
C ASN A 186 -24.88 25.32 1.58
N THR A 187 -25.80 24.45 1.16
CA THR A 187 -26.94 24.01 1.98
C THR A 187 -26.72 22.66 2.66
N ARG A 188 -25.65 21.94 2.29
CA ARG A 188 -25.31 20.58 2.76
C ARG A 188 -26.42 19.57 2.50
N LYS A 189 -27.04 19.69 1.33
CA LYS A 189 -28.17 18.85 0.91
C LYS A 189 -27.80 17.96 -0.26
N LEU A 190 -28.38 16.77 -0.29
CA LEU A 190 -28.51 15.98 -1.50
C LEU A 190 -29.77 16.38 -2.25
N ILE A 191 -29.62 16.68 -3.53
CA ILE A 191 -30.69 17.09 -4.42
C ILE A 191 -30.90 15.97 -5.43
N SER A 192 -32.06 15.33 -5.35
CA SER A 192 -32.54 14.37 -6.35
C SER A 192 -33.14 15.13 -7.54
N LEU A 193 -32.48 15.06 -8.69
CA LEU A 193 -32.94 15.64 -9.96
C LEU A 193 -34.06 14.81 -10.61
N ASN A 194 -34.17 13.53 -10.24
CA ASN A 194 -35.26 12.65 -10.67
C ASN A 194 -36.10 12.22 -9.45
N HIS A 195 -37.42 12.22 -9.61
CA HIS A 195 -38.37 12.29 -8.51
C HIS A 195 -38.76 10.92 -7.89
N GLN A 196 -38.11 9.82 -8.27
CA GLN A 196 -38.45 8.50 -7.71
C GLN A 196 -37.22 7.65 -7.40
N LEU A 197 -36.46 8.06 -6.40
CA LEU A 197 -35.43 7.21 -5.82
C LEU A 197 -36.04 6.32 -4.72
N LYS A 198 -35.65 5.05 -4.68
CA LYS A 198 -36.02 4.10 -3.62
C LYS A 198 -35.11 4.21 -2.41
N SER A 199 -33.82 4.38 -2.64
CA SER A 199 -32.83 4.50 -1.58
C SER A 199 -31.61 5.30 -2.02
N ILE A 200 -30.98 5.96 -1.06
CA ILE A 200 -29.64 6.53 -1.14
C ILE A 200 -28.79 5.92 -0.04
N GLN A 201 -27.59 5.46 -0.35
CA GLN A 201 -26.58 5.00 0.59
C GLN A 201 -25.32 5.83 0.39
N ILE A 202 -24.75 6.35 1.49
CA ILE A 202 -23.54 7.16 1.45
C ILE A 202 -22.44 6.41 2.17
N ILE A 203 -21.29 6.30 1.50
CA ILE A 203 -20.11 5.59 1.97
C ILE A 203 -18.94 6.57 1.99
N ASN A 204 -18.18 6.61 3.08
CA ASN A 204 -16.97 7.44 3.15
C ASN A 204 -15.80 6.80 2.39
N ALA A 205 -14.70 7.54 2.25
CA ALA A 205 -13.48 7.04 1.59
C ALA A 205 -12.87 5.78 2.26
N ALA A 206 -13.21 5.50 3.52
CA ALA A 206 -12.80 4.30 4.24
C ALA A 206 -13.72 3.08 3.98
N GLY A 207 -14.72 3.19 3.09
CA GLY A 207 -15.66 2.11 2.79
C GLY A 207 -16.77 1.93 3.82
N GLN A 208 -16.87 2.82 4.82
CA GLN A 208 -17.89 2.73 5.86
C GLN A 208 -19.18 3.40 5.40
N LYS A 209 -20.32 2.71 5.58
CA LYS A 209 -21.65 3.31 5.38
C LYS A 209 -21.88 4.37 6.45
N VAL A 210 -21.95 5.63 6.04
CA VAL A 210 -22.14 6.78 6.93
C VAL A 210 -23.58 7.27 6.96
N ALA A 211 -24.36 6.99 5.91
CA ALA A 211 -25.78 7.30 5.89
C ALA A 211 -26.56 6.34 4.97
N GLU A 212 -27.84 6.18 5.25
CA GLU A 212 -28.81 5.49 4.40
C GLU A 212 -30.14 6.23 4.50
N ILE A 213 -30.72 6.56 3.36
CA ILE A 213 -32.01 7.25 3.25
C ILE A 213 -32.92 6.37 2.43
N LYS A 214 -34.03 5.93 3.04
CA LYS A 214 -35.06 5.15 2.36
C LYS A 214 -36.16 6.10 1.91
N SER A 215 -36.64 5.91 0.68
CA SER A 215 -37.65 6.77 0.07
C SER A 215 -37.30 8.27 0.15
N PRO A 216 -36.12 8.66 -0.33
CA PRO A 216 -35.64 10.04 -0.24
C PRO A 216 -36.59 11.02 -0.92
N LYS A 217 -36.69 12.20 -0.33
CA LYS A 217 -37.34 13.38 -0.90
C LYS A 217 -36.48 13.99 -2.01
N LYS A 218 -37.02 15.03 -2.65
CA LYS A 218 -36.28 15.83 -3.63
C LYS A 218 -35.01 16.43 -3.04
N GLU A 219 -35.07 16.86 -1.79
CA GLU A 219 -33.93 17.39 -1.04
C GLU A 219 -33.84 16.64 0.27
N GLU A 220 -32.64 16.21 0.62
CA GLU A 220 -32.33 15.53 1.86
C GLU A 220 -31.16 16.21 2.56
N ASP A 221 -31.34 16.55 3.83
CA ASP A 221 -30.28 17.11 4.67
C ASP A 221 -29.31 16.00 5.07
N VAL A 222 -28.02 16.21 4.83
CA VAL A 222 -26.98 15.25 5.18
C VAL A 222 -25.81 15.91 5.91
N HIS A 223 -25.63 15.48 7.16
CA HIS A 223 -24.57 15.95 8.04
C HIS A 223 -23.28 15.14 7.83
N LEU A 224 -22.60 15.40 6.72
CA LEU A 224 -21.32 14.76 6.37
C LEU A 224 -20.14 15.66 6.73
N GLY A 225 -19.11 15.17 7.42
CA GLY A 225 -17.87 15.93 7.63
C GLY A 225 -17.14 16.27 6.33
N THR A 226 -16.19 17.19 6.35
CA THR A 226 -15.30 17.48 5.21
C THR A 226 -14.65 16.19 4.71
N GLY A 227 -14.71 15.94 3.41
CA GLY A 227 -14.20 14.70 2.84
C GLY A 227 -14.82 14.32 1.49
N VAL A 228 -14.44 13.14 1.01
CA VAL A 228 -14.95 12.53 -0.23
C VAL A 228 -15.86 11.36 0.12
N TYR A 229 -17.02 11.31 -0.55
CA TYR A 229 -18.02 10.27 -0.34
C TYR A 229 -18.48 9.68 -1.67
N ILE A 230 -18.88 8.41 -1.60
CA ILE A 230 -19.59 7.70 -2.65
C ILE A 230 -21.06 7.66 -2.28
N VAL A 231 -21.92 8.12 -3.19
CA VAL A 231 -23.37 8.10 -3.06
C VAL A 231 -23.91 7.06 -4.02
N MET A 232 -24.40 5.96 -3.49
CA MET A 232 -25.09 4.91 -4.24
C MET A 232 -26.59 5.18 -4.15
N TYR A 233 -27.32 5.06 -5.25
CA TYR A 233 -28.77 5.26 -5.25
C TYR A 233 -29.47 4.25 -6.14
N GLU A 234 -30.70 3.91 -5.77
CA GLU A 234 -31.56 3.00 -6.52
C GLU A 234 -32.78 3.78 -7.02
N ASN A 235 -33.09 3.72 -8.31
CA ASN A 235 -34.28 4.37 -8.87
C ASN A 235 -35.55 3.50 -8.75
N ALA A 236 -36.71 4.05 -9.12
CA ALA A 236 -37.99 3.34 -9.08
C ALA A 236 -37.98 2.02 -9.88
N GLN A 237 -37.20 1.98 -10.96
CA GLN A 237 -37.03 0.82 -11.83
C GLN A 237 -36.11 -0.25 -11.20
N GLY A 238 -35.49 0.03 -10.05
CA GLY A 238 -34.56 -0.87 -9.36
C GLY A 238 -33.13 -0.82 -9.90
N GLU A 239 -32.82 0.14 -10.79
CA GLU A 239 -31.45 0.33 -11.27
C GLU A 239 -30.61 1.00 -10.17
N LYS A 240 -29.43 0.43 -9.93
CA LYS A 240 -28.45 0.98 -8.99
C LYS A 240 -27.43 1.82 -9.74
N ARG A 241 -27.21 3.04 -9.26
CA ARG A 241 -26.24 3.99 -9.81
C ARG A 241 -25.38 4.56 -8.68
N THR A 242 -24.26 5.16 -9.06
CA THR A 242 -23.29 5.69 -8.12
C THR A 242 -22.78 7.04 -8.60
N THR A 243 -22.57 7.97 -7.67
CA THR A 243 -21.91 9.26 -7.92
C THR A 243 -20.93 9.58 -6.78
N LYS A 244 -19.97 10.45 -7.05
CA LYS A 244 -18.98 10.92 -6.07
C LYS A 244 -19.28 12.35 -5.69
N ILE A 245 -19.24 12.64 -4.39
CA ILE A 245 -19.40 14.00 -3.87
C ILE A 245 -18.19 14.38 -3.03
N ARG A 246 -17.86 15.68 -3.03
CA ARG A 246 -16.85 16.27 -2.16
C ARG A 246 -17.52 17.30 -1.27
N VAL A 247 -17.34 17.14 0.04
CA VAL A 247 -17.77 18.08 1.06
C VAL A 247 -16.53 18.86 1.48
N ASN A 248 -16.55 20.17 1.30
CA ASN A 248 -15.48 21.07 1.76
C ASN A 248 -15.88 21.68 3.10
#